data_AF-A0A952LPL3-F1
#
_entry.id   AF-A0A952LPL3-F1
#
_cell.length_a   1.000
_cell.length_b   1.000
_cell.length_c   1.000
_cell.angle_alpha   90.00
_cell.angle_beta   90.00
_cell.angle_gamma   90.00
#
_symmetry.space_group_name_H-M   'P 1'
#
loop_
_entity.id
_entity.type
_entity.pdbx_description
1 polymer ?
#
loop_
_entity_poly.entity_id
_entity_poly.type
_entity_poly.pdbx_seq_one_letter_code
_entity_poly.pdbx_strand_id
1 'polypeptide(L)'
;IADEFDIRVYTVGMGTNGVAPMPVQTRFGMQYKNVEVEIDEDALQKIAEMTGGQYFRATDNESLKKIYQEIDQLEKSKIDVTEFSKKKEEFLPFALLAAILLLMEITLRSTILRTIP
;
A
#
# COMPACT_ATOMS: atom_id res chain seq x y z
N ILE A 1 -8.84 -19.22 -3.40
CA ILE A 1 -8.92 -18.24 -2.29
C ILE A 1 -7.99 -17.06 -2.56
N ALA A 2 -6.66 -17.11 -2.39
CA ALA A 2 -5.82 -15.91 -2.56
C ALA A 2 -5.90 -15.24 -3.96
N ASP A 3 -5.89 -16.04 -5.03
CA ASP A 3 -6.04 -15.58 -6.42
C ASP A 3 -7.39 -14.89 -6.70
N GLU A 4 -8.44 -15.31 -6.01
CA GLU A 4 -9.81 -14.79 -6.17
C GLU A 4 -10.01 -13.40 -5.53
N PHE A 5 -9.09 -12.99 -4.65
CA PHE A 5 -9.20 -11.74 -3.88
C PHE A 5 -8.19 -10.67 -4.31
N ASP A 6 -7.50 -10.83 -5.44
CA ASP A 6 -6.44 -9.90 -5.92
C ASP A 6 -5.31 -9.72 -4.90
N ILE A 7 -5.04 -10.75 -4.09
CA ILE A 7 -4.00 -10.74 -3.05
C ILE A 7 -2.75 -11.41 -3.61
N ARG A 8 -1.69 -10.63 -3.79
CA ARG A 8 -0.35 -11.14 -4.15
C ARG A 8 0.33 -11.75 -2.94
N VAL A 9 0.74 -13.02 -3.04
CA VAL A 9 1.44 -13.74 -1.96
C VAL A 9 2.91 -13.92 -2.35
N TYR A 10 3.79 -13.31 -1.57
CA TYR A 10 5.24 -13.48 -1.70
C TYR A 10 5.71 -14.52 -0.68
N THR A 11 6.32 -15.61 -1.16
CA THR A 11 6.81 -16.69 -0.31
C THR A 11 8.31 -16.54 -0.07
N VAL A 12 8.75 -16.58 1.20
CA VAL A 12 10.16 -16.48 1.56
C VAL A 12 10.62 -17.77 2.23
N GLY A 13 11.48 -18.52 1.54
CA GLY A 13 12.14 -19.70 2.11
C GLY A 13 13.30 -19.28 3.00
N MET A 14 13.16 -19.45 4.33
CA MET A 14 14.19 -19.14 5.31
C MET A 14 14.73 -20.42 5.96
N GLY A 15 16.04 -20.64 5.86
CA GLY A 15 16.70 -21.77 6.52
C GLY A 15 17.82 -22.39 5.69
N THR A 16 18.62 -23.23 6.35
CA THR A 16 19.65 -24.05 5.70
C THR A 16 19.13 -25.46 5.51
N ASN A 17 19.28 -26.01 4.30
CA ASN A 17 18.97 -27.41 4.03
C ASN A 17 19.92 -28.30 4.82
N GLY A 18 19.40 -29.32 5.51
CA GLY A 18 20.22 -30.23 6.31
C GLY A 18 19.47 -30.81 7.52
N VAL A 19 20.20 -31.04 8.62
CA VAL A 19 19.65 -31.64 9.84
C VAL A 19 19.43 -30.58 10.91
N ALA A 20 18.19 -30.43 11.37
CA ALA A 20 17.86 -29.58 12.51
C ALA A 20 17.43 -30.45 13.71
N PRO A 21 17.93 -30.16 14.93
CA PRO A 21 17.48 -30.84 16.13
C PRO A 21 16.06 -30.39 16.49
N MET A 22 15.06 -31.25 16.22
CA MET A 22 13.67 -30.99 16.57
C MET A 22 13.31 -31.66 17.90
N PRO A 23 12.61 -30.95 18.81
CA PRO A 23 12.11 -31.55 20.04
C PRO A 23 10.95 -32.51 19.73
N VAL A 24 11.13 -33.79 20.02
CA VAL A 24 10.10 -34.82 19.89
C VAL A 24 9.71 -35.33 21.27
N GLN A 25 8.40 -35.35 21.53
CA GLN A 25 7.85 -35.88 22.78
C GLN A 25 7.86 -37.41 22.73
N THR A 26 8.68 -38.02 23.58
CA THR A 26 8.74 -39.48 23.74
C THR A 26 8.11 -39.89 25.07
N ARG A 27 7.82 -41.19 25.24
CA ARG A 27 7.28 -41.73 26.50
C ARG A 27 8.20 -41.52 27.72
N PHE A 28 9.45 -41.11 27.51
CA PHE A 28 10.45 -40.85 28.55
C PHE A 28 10.81 -39.36 28.69
N GLY A 29 10.08 -38.46 28.02
CA GLY A 29 10.31 -37.01 28.06
C GLY A 29 10.65 -36.39 26.70
N MET A 30 11.02 -35.12 26.71
CA MET A 30 11.42 -34.37 25.51
C MET A 30 12.81 -34.82 25.08
N GLN A 31 12.94 -35.38 23.88
CA GLN A 31 14.23 -35.74 23.27
C GLN A 31 14.42 -34.91 22.00
N TYR A 32 15.65 -34.47 21.75
CA TYR A 32 16.00 -33.83 20.49
C TYR A 32 16.44 -34.89 19.50
N LYS A 33 15.79 -34.94 18.35
CA LYS A 33 16.18 -35.82 17.25
C LYS A 33 16.60 -34.97 16.07
N ASN A 34 17.71 -35.31 15.45
CA ASN A 34 18.11 -34.71 14.18
C ASN A 34 17.11 -35.18 13.13
N VAL A 35 16.31 -34.24 12.63
CA VAL A 35 15.37 -34.46 11.54
C VAL A 35 15.90 -33.71 10.34
N GLU A 36 15.87 -34.36 9.19
CA GLU A 36 16.21 -33.73 7.92
C GLU A 36 15.09 -32.75 7.57
N VAL A 37 15.45 -31.47 7.46
CA VAL A 37 14.54 -30.40 7.10
C VAL A 37 14.82 -30.06 5.65
N GLU A 38 13.96 -30.56 4.78
CA GLU A 38 13.91 -30.16 3.38
C GLU A 38 12.89 -29.02 3.26
N ILE A 39 13.35 -27.90 2.70
CA ILE A 39 12.45 -26.81 2.33
C ILE A 39 11.94 -27.14 0.93
N ASP A 40 10.64 -27.38 0.81
CA ASP A 40 9.98 -27.63 -0.48
C ASP A 40 9.85 -26.32 -1.26
N GLU A 41 10.96 -25.94 -1.93
CA GLU A 41 11.05 -24.72 -2.72
C GLU A 41 10.06 -24.76 -3.91
N ASP A 42 9.79 -25.94 -4.47
CA ASP A 42 8.86 -26.12 -5.59
C ASP A 42 7.41 -25.80 -5.18
N ALA A 43 6.99 -26.24 -3.99
CA ALA A 43 5.67 -25.92 -3.47
C ALA A 43 5.53 -24.42 -3.17
N LEU A 44 6.55 -23.80 -2.57
CA LEU A 44 6.54 -22.36 -2.29
C LEU A 44 6.51 -21.53 -3.58
N GLN A 45 7.30 -21.92 -4.58
CA GLN A 45 7.30 -21.29 -5.88
C GLN A 45 5.93 -21.36 -6.55
N LYS A 46 5.27 -22.52 -6.54
CA LYS A 46 3.91 -22.66 -7.08
C LYS A 46 2.91 -21.74 -6.40
N ILE A 47 2.98 -21.59 -5.08
CA ILE A 47 2.06 -20.70 -4.34
C ILE A 47 2.29 -19.23 -4.73
N ALA A 48 3.54 -18.81 -4.86
CA ALA A 48 3.85 -17.46 -5.32
C ALA A 48 3.38 -17.22 -6.76
N GLU A 49 3.66 -18.15 -7.69
CA GLU A 49 3.23 -18.06 -9.09
C GLU A 49 1.71 -18.02 -9.23
N MET A 50 0.99 -18.86 -8.48
CA MET A 50 -0.47 -18.90 -8.49
C MET A 50 -1.14 -17.61 -8.02
N THR A 51 -0.44 -16.75 -7.30
CA THR A 51 -0.98 -15.49 -6.76
C THR A 51 -0.35 -14.26 -7.41
N GLY A 52 0.49 -14.45 -8.45
CA GLY A 52 1.21 -13.37 -9.11
C GLY A 52 2.28 -12.70 -8.23
N GLY A 53 2.70 -13.35 -7.16
CA GLY A 53 3.84 -12.96 -6.34
C GLY A 53 5.16 -13.57 -6.83
N GLN A 54 6.20 -13.48 -6.01
CA GLN A 54 7.52 -14.05 -6.28
C GLN A 54 8.03 -14.88 -5.10
N TYR A 55 8.81 -15.91 -5.41
CA TYR A 55 9.54 -16.71 -4.44
C TYR A 55 10.91 -16.08 -4.18
N PHE A 56 11.27 -15.96 -2.91
CA PHE A 56 12.59 -15.49 -2.50
C PHE A 56 13.24 -16.46 -1.52
N ARG A 57 14.54 -16.70 -1.71
CA ARG A 57 15.36 -17.50 -0.78
C ARG A 57 16.14 -16.54 0.13
N ALA A 58 15.87 -16.59 1.44
CA ALA A 58 16.58 -15.79 2.43
C ALA A 58 17.48 -16.70 3.27
N THR A 59 18.78 -16.70 2.96
CA THR A 59 19.81 -17.43 3.73
C THR A 59 20.24 -16.70 4.99
N ASP A 60 20.00 -15.39 5.05
CA ASP A 60 20.49 -14.50 6.10
C ASP A 60 19.55 -13.29 6.30
N ASN A 61 19.72 -12.61 7.45
CA ASN A 61 18.89 -11.47 7.82
C ASN A 61 19.06 -10.26 6.88
N GLU A 62 20.24 -10.06 6.28
CA GLU A 62 20.46 -8.94 5.35
C GLU A 62 19.73 -9.18 4.03
N SER A 63 19.78 -10.40 3.51
CA SER A 63 19.05 -10.86 2.34
C SER A 63 17.54 -10.72 2.56
N LEU A 64 17.03 -11.11 3.73
CA LEU A 64 15.63 -10.91 4.09
C LEU A 64 15.24 -9.42 4.02
N LYS A 65 16.08 -8.53 4.58
CA LYS A 65 15.83 -7.08 4.55
C LYS A 65 15.82 -6.51 3.13
N LYS A 66 16.72 -6.98 2.26
CA LYS A 66 16.75 -6.58 0.84
C LYS A 66 15.49 -7.01 0.11
N ILE A 67 15.04 -8.25 0.31
CA ILE A 67 13.80 -8.78 -0.27
C ILE A 67 12.60 -7.89 0.13
N TYR A 68 12.49 -7.54 1.42
CA TYR A 68 11.43 -6.63 1.87
C TYR A 68 11.50 -5.25 1.21
N GLN A 69 12.71 -4.71 1.01
CA GLN A 69 12.89 -3.42 0.33
C GLN A 69 12.50 -3.47 -1.15
N GLU A 70 12.80 -4.58 -1.82
CA GLU A 70 12.43 -4.80 -3.22
C GLU A 70 10.91 -4.91 -3.40
N ILE A 71 10.23 -5.67 -2.53
CA ILE A 71 8.76 -5.77 -2.50
C ILE A 71 8.13 -4.39 -2.26
N ASP A 72 8.66 -3.60 -1.33
CA ASP A 72 8.15 -2.25 -1.03
C ASP A 72 8.26 -1.30 -2.24
N GLN A 73 9.33 -1.39 -3.05
CA GLN A 73 9.49 -0.57 -4.26
C GLN A 73 8.53 -0.97 -5.38
N LEU A 74 8.30 -2.28 -5.56
CA LEU A 74 7.39 -2.82 -6.58
C LEU A 74 5.93 -2.48 -6.26
N GLU A 75 5.55 -2.45 -4.97
CA GLU A 75 4.19 -2.10 -4.55
C GLU A 75 3.92 -0.59 -4.50
N LYS A 76 4.89 0.22 -4.06
CA LYS A 76 4.71 1.68 -3.98
C LYS A 76 4.54 2.36 -5.33
N SER A 77 5.14 1.83 -6.40
CA SER A 77 5.05 2.43 -7.75
C SER A 77 3.64 2.41 -8.34
N LYS A 78 2.69 1.62 -7.79
CA LYS A 78 1.30 1.61 -8.27
C LYS A 78 0.44 2.73 -7.69
N ILE A 79 0.89 3.40 -6.63
CA ILE A 79 0.21 4.58 -6.12
C ILE A 79 0.72 5.78 -6.92
N ASP A 80 0.30 5.85 -8.17
CA ASP A 80 0.29 7.11 -8.91
C ASP A 80 -0.76 7.95 -8.17
N VAL A 81 -0.30 8.71 -7.17
CA VAL A 81 -1.12 9.65 -6.40
C VAL A 81 -1.57 10.67 -7.42
N THR A 82 -2.66 10.38 -8.10
CA THR A 82 -3.50 11.39 -8.71
C THR A 82 -4.11 12.12 -7.53
N GLU A 83 -3.29 12.96 -6.90
CA GLU A 83 -3.74 14.06 -6.08
C GLU A 83 -4.45 14.97 -7.09
N PHE A 84 -5.68 14.58 -7.44
CA PHE A 84 -6.66 15.53 -7.86
C PHE A 84 -6.85 16.40 -6.64
N SER A 85 -5.99 17.42 -6.54
CA SER A 85 -6.18 18.61 -5.74
C SER A 85 -7.48 19.22 -6.26
N LYS A 86 -8.61 18.66 -5.84
CA LYS A 86 -9.90 19.31 -5.89
C LYS A 86 -9.84 20.37 -4.80
N LYS A 87 -9.04 21.40 -5.06
CA LYS A 87 -9.09 22.66 -4.38
C LYS A 87 -10.48 23.19 -4.68
N LYS A 88 -11.44 22.90 -3.79
CA LYS A 88 -12.80 23.45 -3.88
C LYS A 88 -12.65 24.97 -3.90
N GLU A 89 -12.94 25.56 -5.04
CA GLU A 89 -12.93 27.00 -5.24
C GLU A 89 -14.16 27.61 -4.55
N GLU A 90 -14.14 27.66 -3.21
CA GLU A 90 -15.15 28.37 -2.40
C GLU A 90 -15.05 29.90 -2.57
N PHE A 91 -14.26 30.41 -3.54
CA PHE A 91 -14.17 31.83 -3.87
C PHE A 91 -15.37 32.34 -4.69
N LEU A 92 -16.01 31.47 -5.48
CA LEU A 92 -17.16 31.83 -6.32
C LEU A 92 -18.31 32.50 -5.56
N PRO A 93 -18.80 32.01 -4.40
CA PRO A 93 -19.91 32.66 -3.69
C PRO A 93 -19.54 34.05 -3.18
N PHE A 94 -18.31 34.27 -2.72
CA PHE A 94 -17.85 35.59 -2.26
C PHE A 94 -17.69 36.58 -3.42
N ALA A 95 -17.17 36.11 -4.56
CA ALA A 95 -17.04 36.92 -5.77
C ALA A 95 -18.42 37.36 -6.31
N LEU A 96 -19.40 36.46 -6.30
CA LEU A 96 -20.77 36.74 -6.71
C LEU A 96 -21.45 37.76 -5.78
N LEU A 97 -21.25 37.61 -4.47
CA LEU A 97 -21.77 38.58 -3.48
C LEU A 97 -21.18 39.97 -3.69
N ALA A 98 -19.86 40.07 -3.92
CA ALA A 98 -19.19 41.34 -4.21
C ALA A 98 -19.68 41.98 -5.52
N ALA A 99 -19.90 41.19 -6.56
CA ALA A 99 -20.44 41.67 -7.84
C ALA A 99 -21.86 42.22 -7.70
N ILE A 100 -22.73 41.56 -6.91
CA ILE A 100 -24.09 42.04 -6.62
C ILE A 100 -24.03 43.35 -5.83
N LEU A 101 -23.17 43.45 -4.82
CA LEU A 101 -23.01 44.67 -4.02
C LEU A 101 -22.57 45.86 -4.89
N LEU A 102 -21.61 45.64 -5.80
CA LEU A 102 -21.14 46.66 -6.74
C LEU A 102 -22.24 47.10 -7.72
N LEU A 103 -23.00 46.15 -8.28
CA LEU A 103 -24.13 46.48 -9.16
C LEU A 103 -25.22 47.26 -8.42
N MET A 104 -25.49 46.91 -7.17
CA MET A 104 -26.42 47.63 -6.31
C MET A 104 -25.92 49.05 -6.03
N GLU A 105 -24.64 49.22 -5.69
CA GLU A 105 -24.02 50.55 -5.49
C GLU A 105 -24.14 51.41 -6.74
N ILE A 106 -23.78 50.87 -7.92
CA ILE A 106 -23.84 51.59 -9.19
C ILE A 106 -25.28 52.00 -9.50
N THR A 107 -26.25 51.10 -9.28
CA THR A 107 -27.67 51.37 -9.53
C THR A 107 -28.22 52.43 -8.56
N LEU A 108 -27.86 52.36 -7.28
CA LEU A 108 -28.22 53.39 -6.29
C LEU A 108 -27.57 54.74 -6.64
N ARG A 109 -26.28 54.73 -7.01
CA ARG A 109 -25.56 55.94 -7.42
C ARG A 109 -26.13 56.55 -8.71
N SER A 110 -26.53 55.72 -9.67
CA SER A 110 -27.06 56.19 -10.95
C SER A 110 -28.53 56.60 -10.90
N THR A 111 -29.31 56.07 -9.95
CA THR A 111 -30.76 56.27 -9.88
C THR A 111 -31.17 57.22 -8.75
N ILE A 112 -30.50 57.17 -7.59
CA ILE A 112 -30.83 57.99 -6.41
C ILE A 112 -29.95 59.25 -6.31
N LEU A 113 -28.68 59.19 -6.72
CA LEU A 113 -27.75 60.35 -6.70
C LEU A 113 -27.70 61.16 -8.01
N ARG A 114 -28.58 60.86 -8.97
CA ARG A 114 -28.63 61.55 -10.27
C ARG A 114 -29.84 62.47 -10.46
N THR A 115 -30.57 62.75 -9.38
CA THR A 115 -31.65 63.74 -9.34
C THR A 115 -31.52 64.64 -8.12
N ILE A 116 -30.38 65.32 -7.99
CA ILE A 116 -30.33 66.63 -7.33
C ILE A 116 -29.36 67.50 -8.17
N PRO A 117 -29.86 68.48 -8.95
CA PRO A 117 -29.04 69.57 -9.45
C PRO A 117 -28.54 70.46 -8.30
#